data_AF-A0A1F9TVI3-F1
#
_entry.id   AF-A0A1F9TVI3-F1
#
_cell.length_a   1.000
_cell.length_b   1.000
_cell.length_c   1.000
_cell.angle_alpha   90.00
_cell.angle_beta   90.00
_cell.angle_gamma   90.00
#
_symmetry.space_group_name_H-M   'P 1'
#
loop_
_entity.id
_entity.type
_entity.pdbx_description
1 polymer ?
#
loop_
_entity_poly.entity_id
_entity_poly.type
_entity_poly.pdbx_seq_one_letter_code
_entity_poly.pdbx_strand_id
1 'polypeptide(L)'
;MSDKAVVDLNDIFPVKASVEDVQEKVAGWDVSPFKGKEVQLRGCSPTWAHLIVAGKLFGTAASVDFLMDDAKGGVSIPVFRK
;
A
#
# COMPACT_ATOMS: atom_id res chain seq x y z
N MET A 1 -17.20 12.28 5.81
CA MET A 1 -16.79 11.17 4.94
C MET A 1 -15.29 11.07 5.08
N SER A 2 -14.76 9.94 5.56
CA SER A 2 -13.31 9.75 5.60
C SER A 2 -12.78 9.74 4.16
N ASP A 3 -11.75 10.55 3.88
CA ASP A 3 -11.15 10.63 2.55
C ASP A 3 -10.30 9.36 2.35
N LYS A 4 -10.86 8.41 1.59
CA LYS A 4 -10.24 7.10 1.34
C LYS A 4 -9.46 7.13 0.03
N ALA A 5 -8.18 6.75 0.09
CA ALA A 5 -7.31 6.59 -1.06
C ALA A 5 -7.03 5.11 -1.33
N VAL A 6 -7.01 4.72 -2.60
CA VAL A 6 -6.63 3.37 -3.03
C VAL A 6 -5.29 3.44 -3.73
N VAL A 7 -4.36 2.57 -3.34
CA VAL A 7 -3.06 2.40 -3.98
C VAL A 7 -2.99 0.99 -4.53
N ASP A 8 -2.93 0.88 -5.85
CA ASP A 8 -2.72 -0.39 -6.54
C ASP A 8 -1.23 -0.61 -6.78
N LEU A 9 -0.66 -1.64 -6.14
CA LEU A 9 0.76 -1.94 -6.27
C LEU A 9 1.11 -2.40 -7.69
N ASN A 10 0.14 -2.85 -8.50
CA ASN A 10 0.38 -3.18 -9.91
C ASN A 10 0.66 -1.92 -10.76
N ASP A 11 0.19 -0.74 -10.33
CA ASP A 11 0.47 0.54 -11.01
C ASP A 11 1.87 1.06 -10.65
N ILE A 12 2.43 0.61 -9.52
CA ILE A 12 3.72 1.04 -9.01
C ILE A 12 4.82 0.07 -9.43
N PHE A 13 4.59 -1.24 -9.33
CA PHE A 13 5.61 -2.26 -9.57
C PHE A 13 5.19 -3.24 -10.66
N PRO A 14 6.15 -3.73 -11.48
CA PRO A 14 5.90 -4.88 -12.33
C PRO A 14 5.62 -6.14 -11.49
N VAL A 15 4.86 -7.08 -12.04
CA VAL A 15 4.43 -8.34 -11.39
C VAL A 15 5.60 -9.18 -10.83
N LYS A 16 6.82 -8.98 -11.36
CA LYS A 16 8.05 -9.69 -10.95
C LYS A 16 9.13 -8.75 -10.43
N ALA A 17 8.76 -7.64 -9.78
CA ALA A 17 9.73 -6.72 -9.18
C ALA A 17 10.57 -7.43 -8.11
N SER A 18 11.89 -7.19 -8.13
CA SER A 18 12.78 -7.60 -7.05
C SER A 18 12.55 -6.76 -5.79
N VAL A 19 13.13 -7.16 -4.66
CA VAL A 19 13.02 -6.39 -3.41
C VAL A 19 13.71 -5.03 -3.58
N GLU A 20 14.86 -5.03 -4.27
CA GLU A 20 15.66 -3.86 -4.58
C GLU A 20 14.87 -2.86 -5.44
N ASP A 21 14.22 -3.33 -6.52
CA ASP A 21 13.39 -2.48 -7.39
C ASP A 21 12.26 -1.79 -6.61
N VAL A 22 11.63 -2.53 -5.71
CA VAL A 22 10.54 -2.01 -4.88
C VAL A 22 11.08 -0.97 -3.90
N GLN A 23 12.20 -1.23 -3.24
CA GLN A 23 12.82 -0.31 -2.29
C GLN A 23 13.24 1.00 -2.96
N GLU A 24 13.91 0.93 -4.12
CA GLU A 24 14.34 2.11 -4.87
C GLU A 24 13.14 2.98 -5.30
N LYS A 25 12.09 2.34 -5.84
CA LYS A 25 10.92 3.07 -6.31
C LYS A 25 10.12 3.69 -5.16
N VAL A 26 10.05 3.01 -4.01
CA VAL A 26 9.40 3.53 -2.79
C VAL A 26 10.22 4.65 -2.14
N ALA A 27 11.55 4.61 -2.24
CA ALA A 27 12.41 5.66 -1.68
C ALA A 27 12.08 7.03 -2.28
N GLY A 28 11.90 7.10 -3.61
CA GLY A 28 11.54 8.32 -4.34
C GLY A 28 10.04 8.64 -4.39
N TRP A 29 9.17 7.80 -3.82
CA TRP A 29 7.73 7.99 -3.92
C TRP A 29 7.23 9.15 -3.04
N ASP A 30 6.56 10.13 -3.65
CA ASP A 30 5.88 11.21 -2.93
C ASP A 30 4.60 10.70 -2.26
N VAL A 31 4.62 10.69 -0.94
CA VAL A 31 3.48 10.29 -0.10
C VAL A 31 2.65 11.46 0.43
N SER A 32 3.03 12.70 0.12
CA SER A 32 2.30 13.90 0.54
C SER A 32 0.79 13.88 0.20
N PRO A 33 0.34 13.30 -0.93
CA PRO A 33 -1.09 13.24 -1.25
C PRO A 33 -1.92 12.34 -0.31
N PHE A 34 -1.28 11.44 0.44
CA PHE A 34 -1.95 10.51 1.35
C PHE A 34 -2.03 11.04 2.79
N LYS A 35 -1.55 12.26 3.05
CA LYS A 35 -1.49 12.83 4.39
C LYS A 35 -2.87 12.89 5.02
N GLY A 36 -3.05 12.20 6.15
CA GLY A 36 -4.31 12.16 6.90
C GLY A 36 -5.43 11.35 6.25
N LYS A 37 -5.14 10.61 5.16
CA LYS A 37 -6.12 9.76 4.46
C LYS A 37 -6.12 8.33 4.98
N GLU A 38 -7.26 7.66 4.84
CA GLU A 38 -7.34 6.20 5.01
C GLU A 38 -6.87 5.56 3.71
N VAL A 39 -5.77 4.82 3.75
CA VAL A 39 -5.18 4.21 2.55
C VAL A 39 -5.50 2.72 2.50
N GLN A 40 -5.98 2.26 1.36
CA GLN A 40 -6.13 0.84 1.06
C GLN A 40 -5.12 0.44 -0.01
N LEU A 41 -4.18 -0.42 0.36
CA LEU A 41 -3.28 -1.08 -0.57
C LEU A 41 -3.99 -2.27 -1.21
N ARG A 42 -3.79 -2.49 -2.50
CA ARG A 42 -4.25 -3.70 -3.21
C ARG A 42 -3.25 -4.06 -4.29
N GLY A 43 -3.41 -5.24 -4.89
CA GLY A 43 -2.60 -5.69 -6.02
C GLY A 43 -2.01 -7.07 -5.78
N CYS A 44 -1.40 -7.64 -6.83
CA CYS A 44 -0.94 -9.03 -6.85
C CYS A 44 0.49 -9.20 -6.33
N SER A 45 1.09 -8.13 -5.80
CA SER A 45 2.47 -8.15 -5.31
C SER A 45 2.62 -9.02 -4.06
N PRO A 46 3.80 -9.58 -3.79
CA PRO A 46 4.05 -10.32 -2.57
C PRO A 46 3.76 -9.50 -1.30
N THR A 47 3.45 -10.18 -0.18
CA THR A 47 3.16 -9.52 1.11
C THR A 47 4.28 -8.57 1.56
N TRP A 48 5.54 -8.94 1.34
CA TRP A 48 6.68 -8.08 1.71
C TRP A 48 6.66 -6.73 0.99
N ALA A 49 6.19 -6.66 -0.27
CA ALA A 49 6.11 -5.41 -1.02
C ALA A 49 5.04 -4.48 -0.44
N HIS A 50 3.89 -5.05 -0.07
CA HIS A 50 2.82 -4.34 0.64
C HIS A 50 3.32 -3.74 1.96
N LEU A 51 4.15 -4.48 2.71
CA LEU A 51 4.73 -3.99 3.97
C LEU A 51 5.73 -2.85 3.75
N ILE A 52 6.56 -2.89 2.70
CA ILE A 52 7.48 -1.80 2.36
C ILE A 52 6.69 -0.52 2.03
N VAL A 53 5.66 -0.63 1.19
CA VAL A 53 4.78 0.49 0.83
C VAL A 53 4.05 1.04 2.05
N ALA A 54 3.50 0.17 2.90
CA ALA A 54 2.84 0.58 4.14
C ALA A 54 3.80 1.30 5.09
N GLY A 55 5.05 0.82 5.19
CA GLY A 55 6.11 1.47 5.96
C GLY A 55 6.41 2.89 5.48
N LYS A 56 6.42 3.13 4.16
CA LYS A 56 6.60 4.49 3.60
C LYS A 56 5.43 5.43 3.91
N LEU A 57 4.22 4.89 4.02
CA LEU A 57 3.02 5.65 4.39
C LEU A 57 2.89 5.88 5.90
N PHE A 58 3.68 5.16 6.71
CA PHE A 58 3.66 5.30 8.16
C PHE A 58 3.97 6.74 8.60
N GLY A 59 3.22 7.23 9.58
CA GLY A 59 3.31 8.63 10.03
C GLY A 59 2.62 9.65 9.13
N THR A 60 2.44 9.35 7.83
CA THR A 60 1.79 10.24 6.85
C THR A 60 0.29 9.96 6.72
N ALA A 61 -0.08 8.72 6.42
CA ALA A 61 -1.49 8.31 6.33
C ALA A 61 -2.15 8.25 7.73
N ALA A 62 -3.48 8.34 7.77
CA ALA A 62 -4.26 8.13 9.00
C ALA A 62 -4.34 6.63 9.35
N SER A 63 -4.53 5.79 8.34
CA SER A 63 -4.50 4.33 8.44
C SER A 63 -4.02 3.72 7.14
N VAL A 64 -3.50 2.50 7.22
CA VAL A 64 -3.20 1.67 6.06
C VAL A 64 -3.75 0.28 6.29
N ASP A 65 -4.62 -0.14 5.38
CA ASP A 65 -5.13 -1.50 5.28
C ASP A 65 -4.66 -2.09 3.94
N PHE A 66 -4.44 -3.41 3.87
CA PHE A 66 -4.20 -4.14 2.64
C PHE A 66 -5.41 -5.00 2.30
N LEU A 67 -5.86 -4.97 1.05
CA LEU A 67 -6.95 -5.79 0.54
C LEU A 67 -6.39 -7.12 0.00
N MET A 68 -6.61 -8.20 0.75
CA MET A 68 -6.34 -9.55 0.30
C MET A 68 -7.55 -10.08 -0.48
N ASP A 69 -7.38 -10.27 -1.79
CA ASP A 69 -8.42 -10.90 -2.63
C ASP A 69 -8.22 -12.42 -2.66
N ASP A 70 -9.17 -13.15 -2.10
CA ASP A 70 -9.17 -14.62 -2.04
C ASP A 70 -10.14 -15.28 -3.07
N ALA A 71 -10.56 -14.52 -4.09
CA ALA A 71 -11.57 -14.91 -5.09
C ALA A 71 -12.98 -15.20 -4.52
N LYS A 72 -13.23 -14.97 -3.22
CA LYS A 72 -14.55 -15.02 -2.58
C LYS A 72 -15.03 -13.65 -2.10
N GLY A 73 -14.15 -12.66 -2.15
CA GLY A 73 -14.39 -11.26 -1.81
C GLY A 73 -13.18 -10.69 -1.09
N GLY A 74 -12.77 -9.46 -1.43
CA GLY A 74 -11.58 -8.85 -0.83
C GLY A 74 -11.71 -8.65 0.68
N VAL A 75 -10.80 -9.23 1.46
CA VAL A 75 -10.68 -9.07 2.92
C VAL A 75 -9.72 -7.92 3.21
N SER A 76 -10.19 -6.89 3.92
CA SER A 76 -9.34 -5.78 4.37
C SER A 76 -8.58 -6.18 5.63
N ILE A 77 -7.26 -6.32 5.50
CA ILE A 77 -6.34 -6.65 6.58
C ILE A 77 -5.69 -5.34 7.07
N PRO A 78 -5.90 -4.94 8.34
CA PRO A 78 -5.26 -3.75 8.87
C PRO A 78 -3.75 -3.95 9.01
N VAL A 79 -2.98 -2.97 8.52
CA VAL A 79 -1.53 -2.92 8.74
C VAL A 79 -1.21 -1.98 9.90
N PHE A 80 -1.76 -0.77 9.87
CA PHE A 80 -1.76 0.13 11.02
C PHE A 80 -2.96 1.06 11.01
N ARG A 81 -3.39 1.45 12.21
CA ARG A 81 -4.44 2.45 12.46
C ARG A 81 -3.96 3.33 13.62
N LYS A 82 -4.09 4.65 13.49
CA LYS A 82 -3.85 5.59 14.60
C LYS A 82 -5.05 5.68 15.51
#